data_AF-A0A1G3LYB2-F1
#
_entry.id   AF-A0A1G3LYB2-F1
#
_cell.length_a   1.000
_cell.length_b   1.000
_cell.length_c   1.000
_cell.angle_alpha   90.00
_cell.angle_beta   90.00
_cell.angle_gamma   90.00
#
_symmetry.space_group_name_H-M   'P 1'
#
loop_
_entity.id
_entity.type
_entity.pdbx_description
1 polymer ?
#
loop_
_entity_poly.entity_id
_entity_poly.type
_entity_poly.pdbx_seq_one_letter_code
_entity_poly.pdbx_strand_id
1 'polypeptide(L)'
;MNTTAEILEPKSTEFAETFEMLVHMLGEENAWKICEYFQGEQVTFPKSILQHRRNREIRVKFKDGGRSYEQLSREYGLTTRHIRTIVHGVVDSDAAYAQLDLF
;
A
#
# COMPACT_ATOMS: atom_id res chain seq x y z
N MET A 1 18.04 4.76 46.06
CA MET A 1 18.03 3.29 45.94
C MET A 1 16.64 2.86 45.46
N ASN A 2 16.64 2.32 44.24
CA ASN A 2 15.64 1.58 43.45
C ASN A 2 14.16 1.55 43.85
N THR A 3 13.33 1.93 42.88
CA THR A 3 12.45 0.97 42.18
C THR A 3 12.53 1.33 40.71
N THR A 4 13.53 0.79 40.00
CA THR A 4 13.35 -0.35 39.09
C THR A 4 12.16 -0.14 38.16
N ALA A 5 12.47 0.38 36.98
CA ALA A 5 11.77 0.08 35.74
C ALA A 5 10.24 0.06 35.86
N GLU A 6 9.62 1.23 35.70
CA GLU A 6 8.47 1.28 34.80
C GLU A 6 8.97 0.86 33.42
N ILE A 7 9.14 -0.46 33.24
CA ILE A 7 9.03 -1.08 31.94
C ILE A 7 7.65 -0.61 31.49
N LEU A 8 7.63 0.31 30.53
CA LEU A 8 6.43 0.55 29.74
C LEU A 8 6.00 -0.83 29.26
N GLU A 9 5.04 -1.43 29.96
CA GLU A 9 4.23 -2.49 29.37
C GLU A 9 3.78 -1.90 28.02
N PRO A 10 4.07 -2.56 26.89
CA PRO A 10 3.64 -2.04 25.60
C PRO A 10 2.12 -1.90 25.69
N LYS A 11 1.64 -0.65 25.67
CA LYS A 11 0.26 -0.27 26.01
C LYS A 11 -0.80 -0.81 25.03
N SER A 12 -0.42 -1.70 24.12
CA SER A 12 -1.30 -2.55 23.32
C SER A 12 -0.47 -3.64 22.64
N THR A 13 -0.89 -4.90 22.75
CA THR A 13 -0.33 -6.03 21.98
C THR A 13 -0.34 -5.72 20.47
N GLU A 14 -1.33 -4.96 20.01
CA GLU A 14 -1.49 -4.52 18.62
C GLU A 14 -0.31 -3.67 18.10
N PHE A 15 0.30 -2.82 18.94
CA PHE A 15 1.48 -2.05 18.55
C PHE A 15 2.67 -2.96 18.29
N ALA A 16 2.92 -3.92 19.19
CA ALA A 16 4.02 -4.87 19.04
C ALA A 16 3.86 -5.70 17.76
N GLU A 17 2.65 -6.20 17.49
CA GLU A 17 2.33 -6.94 16.26
C GLU A 17 2.54 -6.08 15.01
N THR A 18 2.03 -4.84 15.00
CA THR A 18 2.18 -3.92 13.86
C THR A 18 3.64 -3.56 13.61
N PHE A 19 4.41 -3.30 14.68
CA PHE A 19 5.83 -2.98 14.57
C PHE A 19 6.64 -4.17 14.05
N GLU A 20 6.37 -5.39 14.54
CA GLU A 20 7.00 -6.62 14.02
C GLU A 20 6.71 -6.82 12.53
N MET A 21 5.47 -6.56 12.09
CA MET A 21 5.13 -6.59 10.66
C MET A 21 5.96 -5.58 9.84
N LEU A 22 6.16 -4.37 10.35
CA LEU A 22 6.97 -3.35 9.68
C LEU A 22 8.45 -3.75 9.63
N VAL A 23 9.01 -4.30 10.71
CA VAL A 23 10.39 -4.80 10.76
C VAL A 23 10.57 -5.92 9.73
N HIS A 24 9.62 -6.86 9.64
CA HIS A 24 9.70 -7.96 8.68
C HIS A 24 9.61 -7.47 7.22
N MET A 25 8.77 -6.47 6.96
CA MET A 25 8.54 -5.96 5.59
C MET A 25 9.63 -4.99 5.10
N LEU A 26 10.13 -4.12 5.98
CA LEU A 26 10.94 -2.95 5.62
C LEU A 26 12.33 -2.95 6.24
N GLY A 27 12.61 -3.87 7.17
CA GLY A 27 13.79 -3.87 8.02
C GLY A 27 13.65 -2.96 9.24
N GLU A 28 14.44 -3.24 10.27
CA GLU A 28 14.37 -2.56 11.57
C GLU A 28 14.60 -1.05 11.47
N GLU A 29 15.61 -0.61 10.71
CA GLU A 29 15.94 0.81 10.55
C GLU A 29 14.76 1.62 9.99
N ASN A 30 14.07 1.10 8.97
CA ASN A 30 12.94 1.78 8.35
C ASN A 30 11.70 1.74 9.23
N ALA A 31 11.49 0.66 9.99
CA ALA A 31 10.41 0.59 10.96
C ALA A 31 10.54 1.69 12.03
N TRP A 32 11.75 1.92 12.56
CA TRP A 32 12.01 3.01 13.50
C TRP A 32 11.79 4.39 12.90
N LYS A 33 12.27 4.63 11.66
CA LYS A 33 12.03 5.92 10.97
C LYS A 33 10.55 6.26 10.85
N ILE A 34 9.69 5.26 10.61
CA ILE A 34 8.24 5.46 10.56
C ILE A 34 7.71 5.90 11.93
N CYS A 35 8.10 5.22 13.02
CA CYS A 35 7.71 5.60 14.38
C CYS A 35 8.18 7.00 14.76
N GLU A 36 9.42 7.34 14.43
CA GLU A 36 10.01 8.66 14.69
C GLU A 36 9.36 9.78 13.89
N TYR A 37 8.92 9.48 12.66
CA TYR A 37 8.28 10.47 11.79
C TYR A 37 6.85 10.78 12.23
N PHE A 38 6.03 9.75 12.51
CA PHE A 38 4.62 9.94 12.85
C PHE A 38 4.37 10.22 14.34
N GLN A 39 5.30 9.89 15.24
CA GLN A 39 5.26 10.29 16.67
C GLN A 39 3.92 10.06 17.39
N GLY A 40 3.22 8.96 17.08
CA GLY A 40 1.92 8.62 17.66
C GLY A 40 0.70 9.12 16.88
N GLU A 41 0.90 9.80 15.75
CA GLU A 41 -0.17 10.07 14.79
C GLU A 41 -0.73 8.78 14.19
N GLN A 42 -2.06 8.76 13.99
CA GLN A 42 -2.73 7.65 13.31
C GLN A 42 -2.75 7.91 11.80
N VAL A 43 -2.06 7.06 11.05
CA VAL A 43 -2.06 7.10 9.59
C VAL A 43 -3.04 6.07 9.05
N THR A 44 -3.98 6.52 8.21
CA THR A 44 -4.88 5.62 7.48
C THR A 44 -4.40 5.50 6.04
N PHE A 45 -4.18 4.28 5.57
CA PHE A 45 -3.90 4.02 4.16
C PHE A 45 -5.21 3.85 3.38
N PRO A 46 -5.53 4.75 2.42
CA PRO A 46 -6.76 4.64 1.65
C PRO A 46 -6.74 3.38 0.77
N LYS A 47 -7.82 2.59 0.77
CA LYS A 47 -7.95 1.39 -0.10
C LYS A 47 -7.77 1.71 -1.58
N SER A 48 -8.08 2.95 -1.99
CA SER A 48 -7.89 3.43 -3.36
C SER A 48 -6.44 3.33 -3.80
N ILE A 49 -5.44 3.51 -2.94
CA ILE A 49 -4.02 3.55 -3.33
C ILE A 49 -3.57 2.26 -4.02
N LEU A 50 -4.01 1.10 -3.50
CA LEU A 50 -3.71 -0.21 -4.09
C LEU A 50 -4.47 -0.43 -5.39
N GLN A 51 -5.71 0.07 -5.47
CA GLN A 51 -6.52 0.00 -6.69
C GLN A 51 -5.89 0.83 -7.81
N HIS A 52 -5.39 2.02 -7.49
CA HIS A 52 -4.68 2.89 -8.42
C HIS A 52 -3.41 2.23 -8.96
N ARG A 53 -2.55 1.73 -8.07
CA ARG A 53 -1.33 1.02 -8.46
C ARG A 53 -1.65 -0.14 -9.41
N ARG A 54 -2.63 -0.97 -9.06
CA ARG A 54 -3.09 -2.09 -9.90
C ARG A 54 -3.62 -1.61 -11.26
N ASN A 55 -4.46 -0.58 -11.28
CA ASN A 55 -5.07 -0.06 -12.50
C ASN A 55 -4.00 0.53 -13.45
N ARG A 56 -3.01 1.24 -12.90
CA ARG A 56 -1.85 1.72 -13.64
C ARG A 56 -1.03 0.56 -14.22
N GLU A 57 -0.73 -0.46 -13.42
CA GLU A 57 0.01 -1.63 -13.89
C GLU A 57 -0.73 -2.36 -15.03
N ILE A 58 -2.05 -2.52 -14.92
CA ILE A 58 -2.90 -3.06 -15.99
C ILE A 58 -2.79 -2.23 -17.27
N ARG A 59 -2.83 -0.90 -17.16
CA ARG A 59 -2.69 0.01 -18.31
C ARG A 59 -1.32 -0.13 -18.99
N VAL A 60 -0.24 -0.18 -18.21
CA VAL A 60 1.13 -0.38 -18.71
C VAL A 60 1.27 -1.74 -19.39
N LYS A 61 0.83 -2.83 -18.75
CA LYS A 61 0.90 -4.19 -19.34
C LYS A 61 0.04 -4.34 -20.60
N PHE A 62 -1.05 -3.58 -20.71
CA PHE A 62 -1.86 -3.53 -21.92
C PHE A 62 -1.17 -2.74 -23.05
N LYS A 63 -0.75 -1.49 -22.79
CA LYS A 63 -0.19 -0.58 -23.80
C LYS A 63 1.22 -0.99 -24.24
N ASP A 64 2.09 -1.27 -23.29
CA ASP A 64 3.52 -1.49 -23.54
C ASP A 64 3.85 -2.98 -23.61
N GLY A 65 3.12 -3.80 -22.83
CA GLY A 65 3.31 -5.24 -22.77
C GLY A 65 2.48 -6.05 -23.77
N GLY A 66 1.56 -5.42 -24.52
CA GLY A 66 0.72 -6.08 -25.53
C GLY A 66 -0.24 -7.16 -24.99
N ARG A 67 -0.52 -7.17 -23.69
CA ARG A 67 -1.37 -8.19 -23.05
C ARG A 67 -2.84 -8.04 -23.47
N SER A 68 -3.51 -9.17 -23.73
CA SER A 68 -4.95 -9.18 -24.04
C SER A 68 -5.81 -8.97 -22.79
N TYR A 69 -7.08 -8.58 -23.00
CA TYR A 69 -8.04 -8.43 -21.90
C TYR A 69 -8.24 -9.73 -21.10
N GLU A 70 -8.21 -10.89 -21.76
CA GLU A 70 -8.38 -12.21 -21.15
C GLU A 70 -7.16 -12.64 -20.34
N GLN A 71 -5.96 -12.21 -20.73
CA GLN A 71 -4.73 -12.45 -19.99
C GLN A 71 -4.73 -11.63 -18.70
N LEU A 72 -5.02 -10.33 -18.81
CA LEU A 72 -5.10 -9.41 -17.67
C LEU A 72 -6.23 -9.80 -16.70
N SER A 73 -7.37 -10.27 -17.23
CA SER A 73 -8.49 -10.76 -16.43
C SER A 73 -8.07 -11.93 -15.52
N ARG A 74 -7.32 -12.89 -16.06
CA ARG A 74 -6.80 -14.05 -15.31
C ARG A 74 -5.73 -13.65 -14.30
N GLU A 75 -4.80 -12.80 -14.70
CA GLU A 75 -3.67 -12.37 -13.86
C GLU A 75 -4.14 -11.59 -12.62
N TYR A 76 -5.11 -10.69 -12.80
CA TYR A 76 -5.60 -9.81 -11.72
C TYR A 76 -6.90 -10.30 -11.06
N GLY A 77 -7.47 -11.42 -11.51
CA GLY A 77 -8.74 -11.95 -10.99
C GLY A 77 -9.94 -11.01 -11.21
N LEU A 78 -9.93 -10.22 -12.29
CA LEU A 78 -10.98 -9.25 -12.62
C LEU A 78 -11.78 -9.71 -13.83
N THR A 79 -13.03 -9.24 -13.97
CA THR A 79 -13.81 -9.50 -15.19
C THR A 79 -13.23 -8.74 -16.38
N THR A 80 -13.36 -9.28 -17.59
CA THR A 80 -12.91 -8.61 -18.82
C THR A 80 -13.58 -7.24 -19.01
N ARG A 81 -14.83 -7.08 -18.58
CA ARG A 81 -15.53 -5.77 -18.54
C ARG A 81 -14.82 -4.77 -17.63
N HIS A 82 -14.41 -5.20 -16.43
CA HIS A 82 -13.69 -4.34 -15.49
C HIS A 82 -12.32 -3.96 -16.05
N ILE A 83 -11.58 -4.90 -16.65
CA ILE A 83 -10.31 -4.60 -17.32
C ILE A 83 -10.51 -3.56 -18.43
N ARG A 84 -11.51 -3.71 -19.30
CA ARG A 84 -11.81 -2.70 -20.34
C ARG A 84 -12.09 -1.33 -19.74
N THR A 85 -12.83 -1.26 -18.64
CA THR A 85 -13.13 -0.01 -17.94
C THR A 85 -11.85 0.67 -17.43
N ILE A 86 -10.91 -0.12 -16.88
CA ILE A 86 -9.60 0.37 -16.42
C ILE A 86 -8.74 0.87 -17.59
N VAL A 87 -8.67 0.11 -18.68
CA VAL A 87 -7.84 0.43 -19.85
C VAL A 87 -8.33 1.70 -20.53
N HIS A 88 -9.65 1.89 -20.65
CA HIS A 88 -10.26 3.01 -21.36
C HIS A 88 -10.61 4.21 -20.47
N GLY A 89 -10.15 4.22 -19.22
CA GLY A 89 -10.08 5.44 -18.41
C GLY A 89 -11.43 6.04 -17.98
N VAL A 90 -12.49 5.24 -17.79
CA VAL A 90 -13.76 5.79 -17.25
C VAL A 90 -13.66 6.09 -15.74
N VAL A 91 -12.56 5.67 -15.09
CA VAL A 91 -12.34 5.81 -13.64
C VAL A 91 -11.05 6.60 -13.42
N ASP A 92 -11.08 7.90 -13.73
CA ASP A 92 -9.97 8.81 -13.48
C ASP A 92 -10.07 9.41 -12.07
N SER A 93 -9.36 8.80 -11.13
CA SER A 93 -8.87 9.45 -9.91
C SER A 93 -7.33 9.46 -9.82
N ASP A 94 -6.64 9.11 -10.92
CA ASP A 94 -5.18 9.05 -10.99
C ASP A 94 -4.50 10.43 -10.82
N ALA A 95 -5.19 11.53 -11.12
CA ALA A 95 -4.61 12.88 -11.07
C ALA A 95 -4.16 13.33 -9.67
N ALA A 96 -4.77 12.79 -8.60
CA ALA A 96 -4.40 13.13 -7.22
C ALA A 96 -3.16 12.36 -6.74
N TYR A 97 -2.95 11.13 -7.19
CA TYR A 97 -1.81 10.29 -6.79
C TYR A 97 -0.60 10.43 -7.72
N ALA A 98 -0.81 10.84 -8.98
CA ALA A 98 0.27 11.15 -9.91
C ALA A 98 1.17 12.31 -9.43
N GLN A 99 0.64 13.23 -8.62
CA GLN A 99 1.41 14.35 -8.05
C GLN A 99 2.34 13.94 -6.90
N LEU A 100 2.14 12.75 -6.32
CA LEU A 100 2.95 12.25 -5.21
C LEU A 100 4.16 11.44 -5.69
N ASP A 101 4.37 11.29 -7.01
CA ASP A 101 5.38 10.40 -7.61
C ASP A 101 5.42 8.99 -6.96
N LEU A 102 4.30 8.56 -6.38
CA LEU A 102 4.10 7.22 -5.85
C LEU A 102 3.81 6.30 -7.05
N PHE A 103 4.90 5.98 -7.77
CA PHE A 103 5.05 5.01 -8.88
C PHE A 103 4.63 5.43 -10.29
#